data_AF-A0A832GW34-F1
#
_entry.id   AF-A0A832GW34-F1
#
_cell.length_a   1.000
_cell.length_b   1.000
_cell.length_c   1.000
_cell.angle_alpha   90.00
_cell.angle_beta   90.00
_cell.angle_gamma   90.00
#
_symmetry.space_group_name_H-M   'P 1'
#
loop_
_entity.id
_entity.type
_entity.pdbx_description
1 polymer ?
#
loop_
_entity_poly.entity_id
_entity_poly.type
_entity_poly.pdbx_seq_one_letter_code
_entity_poly.pdbx_strand_id
1 'polypeptide(L)' 'MVKAVWLAVLLALLAQLASAECVQVEKIVIERGGNVEPPDAPVERVGDVYRLTASICSRRGIVVEASNVVIDGGGF' A
#
# COMPACT_ATOMS: atom_id res chain seq x y z
N MET A 1 17.80 30.89 20.66
CA MET A 1 16.39 30.46 20.74
C MET A 1 15.79 30.26 19.35
N VAL A 2 15.82 31.25 18.46
CA VAL A 2 15.20 31.18 17.12
C VAL A 2 15.74 30.04 16.22
N LYS A 3 17.05 29.77 16.24
CA LYS A 3 17.68 28.70 15.44
C LYS A 3 17.21 27.28 15.82
N ALA A 4 16.95 27.04 17.10
CA ALA A 4 16.45 25.74 17.59
C ALA A 4 14.99 25.51 17.20
N VAL A 5 14.19 26.59 17.12
CA VAL A 5 12.80 26.52 16.65
C VAL A 5 12.74 26.14 15.18
N TRP A 6 13.55 26.76 14.31
CA TRP A 6 13.60 26.41 12.88
C TRP A 6 14.06 24.98 12.63
N LEU A 7 15.03 24.50 13.41
CA LEU A 7 15.47 23.11 13.32
C LEU A 7 14.37 22.12 13.74
N ALA A 8 13.64 22.42 14.81
CA ALA A 8 12.52 21.60 15.26
C ALA A 8 11.36 21.58 14.23
N VAL A 9 11.06 22.71 13.58
CA VAL A 9 10.04 22.79 12.53
C VAL A 9 10.47 21.99 11.29
N LEU A 10 11.74 22.08 10.87
CA LEU A 10 12.27 21.30 9.77
C LEU A 10 12.23 19.79 10.07
N LEU A 11 12.60 19.38 11.29
CA LEU A 11 12.53 17.99 11.73
C LEU A 11 11.08 17.47 11.76
N ALA A 12 10.12 18.27 12.21
CA ALA A 12 8.71 17.90 12.18
C ALA A 12 8.18 17.76 10.74
N LEU A 13 8.57 18.65 9.83
CA LEU A 13 8.19 18.58 8.42
C LEU A 13 8.82 17.37 7.70
N LEU A 14 10.08 17.06 8.01
CA LEU A 14 10.76 15.86 7.49
C LEU A 14 10.16 14.58 8.06
N ALA A 15 9.73 14.57 9.33
CA ALA A 15 9.05 13.44 9.93
C ALA A 15 7.69 13.15 9.27
N GLN A 16 6.97 14.19 8.83
CA GLN A 16 5.72 14.03 8.06
C GLN A 16 5.97 13.40 6.68
N LEU A 17 7.06 13.77 6.01
CA LEU A 17 7.47 13.17 4.72
C LEU A 17 7.98 11.73 4.86
N ALA A 18 8.44 11.34 6.05
CA ALA A 18 8.94 9.99 6.34
C ALA A 18 7.82 8.99 6.66
N SER A 19 6.57 9.46 6.81
CA SER A 19 5.43 8.57 7.03
C SER A 19 5.04 7.92 5.71
N ALA A 20 5.69 6.78 5.40
CA ALA A 20 5.14 5.81 4.45
C ALA A 20 3.90 5.17 5.10
N GLU A 21 2.83 5.95 5.22
CA GLU A 21 1.56 5.51 5.75
C GLU A 21 0.96 4.51 4.76
N CYS A 22 0.88 3.26 5.19
CA CYS A 22 0.19 2.20 4.47
C CYS A 22 -1.27 2.57 4.21
N VAL A 23 -1.82 2.12 3.10
CA VAL A 23 -3.25 2.25 2.78
C VAL A 23 -4.05 1.33 3.70
N GLN A 24 -5.00 1.91 4.44
CA GLN A 24 -5.88 1.16 5.34
C GLN A 24 -7.02 0.53 4.55
N VAL A 25 -7.12 -0.80 4.57
CA VAL A 25 -8.19 -1.56 3.90
C VAL A 25 -8.68 -2.70 4.79
N GLU A 26 -9.98 -3.00 4.78
CA GLU A 26 -10.48 -4.16 5.55
C GLU A 26 -9.93 -5.48 4.99
N LYS A 27 -10.02 -5.65 3.66
CA LYS A 27 -9.48 -6.78 2.89
C LYS A 27 -9.34 -6.38 1.42
N ILE A 28 -8.47 -7.06 0.69
CA ILE A 28 -8.40 -6.99 -0.78
C ILE A 28 -8.73 -8.39 -1.31
N VAL A 29 -9.53 -8.50 -2.36
CA VAL A 29 -9.89 -9.78 -2.96
C VAL A 29 -9.43 -9.80 -4.41
N ILE A 30 -8.62 -10.80 -4.78
CA ILE A 30 -8.38 -11.15 -6.18
C ILE A 30 -9.42 -12.22 -6.53
N GLU A 31 -10.50 -11.78 -7.14
CA GLU A 31 -11.66 -12.61 -7.47
C GLU A 31 -11.30 -13.67 -8.52
N ARG A 32 -12.13 -14.71 -8.65
CA ARG A 32 -11.92 -15.80 -9.63
C ARG A 32 -11.70 -15.32 -11.07
N GLY A 33 -12.34 -14.23 -11.47
CA GLY A 33 -12.18 -13.62 -12.80
C GLY A 33 -10.91 -12.79 -12.98
N GLY A 34 -10.12 -12.64 -11.91
CA GLY A 34 -8.89 -11.87 -11.89
C GLY A 34 -9.07 -10.38 -11.60
N ASN A 35 -10.29 -9.93 -11.28
CA ASN A 35 -10.54 -8.57 -10.79
C ASN A 35 -10.02 -8.39 -9.37
N VAL A 36 -9.66 -7.16 -9.05
CA VAL A 36 -9.27 -6.72 -7.70
C VAL A 36 -10.44 -5.95 -7.09
N GLU A 37 -10.86 -6.33 -5.89
CA GLU A 37 -11.90 -5.67 -5.11
C GLU A 37 -11.33 -5.23 -3.73
N PRO A 38 -11.49 -3.97 -3.31
CA PRO A 38 -12.15 -2.88 -4.05
C PRO A 38 -11.33 -2.40 -5.27
N PRO A 39 -11.97 -1.75 -6.25
CA PRO A 39 -11.30 -1.32 -7.49
C PRO A 39 -10.23 -0.24 -7.27
N ASP A 40 -10.23 0.43 -6.11
CA ASP A 40 -9.23 1.41 -5.68
C ASP A 40 -8.17 0.81 -4.74
N ALA A 41 -8.16 -0.51 -4.54
CA ALA A 41 -7.12 -1.18 -3.78
C ALA A 41 -5.74 -0.90 -4.40
N PRO A 42 -4.67 -0.81 -3.59
CA PRO A 42 -3.30 -0.54 -4.06
C PRO A 42 -2.64 -1.79 -4.67
N VAL A 43 -3.35 -2.45 -5.60
CA VAL A 43 -2.90 -3.62 -6.35
C VAL A 43 -3.31 -3.41 -7.80
N GLU A 44 -2.34 -3.46 -8.71
CA GLU A 44 -2.58 -3.40 -10.15
C GLU A 44 -2.31 -4.76 -10.80
N ARG A 45 -3.01 -5.06 -11.89
CA ARG A 45 -2.79 -6.28 -12.69
C ARG A 45 -1.92 -5.94 -13.91
N VAL A 46 -0.71 -6.49 -13.95
CA VAL A 46 0.25 -6.36 -15.06
C VAL A 46 0.45 -7.72 -15.71
N GLY A 47 -0.26 -7.97 -16.82
CA GLY A 47 -0.31 -9.30 -17.42
C GLY A 47 -0.93 -10.30 -16.45
N ASP A 48 -0.18 -11.34 -16.07
CA ASP A 48 -0.64 -12.37 -15.11
C ASP A 48 -0.15 -12.14 -13.66
N VAL A 49 0.50 -11.00 -13.41
CA VAL A 49 1.04 -10.63 -12.09
C VAL A 49 0.20 -9.53 -11.46
N TYR A 50 -0.07 -9.68 -10.16
CA TYR A 50 -0.72 -8.66 -9.32
C TYR A 50 0.35 -7.95 -8.50
N ARG A 51 0.63 -6.68 -8.81
CA ARG A 51 1.70 -5.92 -8.20
C ARG A 51 1.16 -4.93 -7.18
N LEU A 52 1.72 -4.91 -5.98
CA LEU A 52 1.41 -3.88 -4.98
C LEU A 52 1.95 -2.53 -5.43
N THR A 53 1.14 -1.48 -5.28
CA THR A 53 1.51 -0.10 -5.63
C THR A 53 1.71 0.79 -4.40
N ALA A 54 1.38 0.29 -3.21
CA ALA A 54 1.64 0.92 -1.92
C ALA A 54 1.71 -0.13 -0.80
N SER A 55 2.28 0.23 0.36
CA SER A 55 2.18 -0.60 1.58
C SER A 55 0.71 -0.71 2.02
N ILE A 56 0.31 -1.90 2.47
CA ILE A 56 -1.07 -2.20 2.85
C ILE A 56 -1.13 -2.50 4.33
N CYS A 57 -2.02 -1.80 5.04
CA CYS A 57 -2.43 -2.16 6.38
C CYS A 57 -3.83 -2.75 6.32
N SER A 58 -3.88 -4.08 6.37
CA SER A 58 -5.14 -4.81 6.28
C SER A 58 -5.43 -5.63 7.53
N ARG A 59 -6.71 -5.67 7.91
CA ARG A 59 -7.18 -6.53 9.00
C ARG A 59 -7.32 -7.98 8.58
N ARG A 60 -7.61 -8.24 7.30
CA ARG A 60 -7.83 -9.61 6.76
C ARG A 60 -6.85 -10.01 5.68
N GLY A 61 -6.01 -9.09 5.21
CA GLY A 61 -5.01 -9.33 4.17
C GLY A 61 -5.59 -9.36 2.75
N ILE A 62 -4.81 -9.94 1.85
CA ILE A 62 -5.19 -10.18 0.45
C ILE A 62 -5.73 -11.61 0.35
N VAL A 63 -6.99 -11.73 -0.07
CA VAL A 63 -7.68 -13.01 -0.27
C VAL A 63 -7.63 -13.34 -1.76
N VAL A 64 -7.11 -14.53 -2.09
CA VAL A 64 -7.01 -14.98 -3.48
C VAL A 64 -8.02 -16.08 -3.74
N GLU A 65 -8.98 -15.82 -4.62
CA GLU A 65 -9.98 -16.78 -5.09
C GLU A 65 -9.66 -17.30 -6.50
N ALA A 66 -8.83 -16.56 -7.25
CA ALA A 66 -8.29 -17.00 -8.54
C ALA A 66 -7.23 -18.10 -8.39
N SER A 67 -7.01 -18.84 -9.48
CA SER A 67 -5.96 -19.86 -9.59
C SER A 67 -4.75 -19.33 -10.37
N ASN A 68 -3.57 -19.89 -10.10
CA ASN A 68 -2.32 -19.54 -10.80
C ASN A 68 -1.96 -18.04 -10.71
N VAL A 69 -2.17 -17.45 -9.53
CA VAL A 69 -1.88 -16.04 -9.26
C VAL A 69 -0.45 -15.86 -8.78
N VAL A 70 0.26 -14.89 -9.37
CA VAL A 70 1.51 -14.36 -8.83
C VAL A 70 1.22 -13.00 -8.21
N ILE A 71 1.55 -12.84 -6.93
CA ILE A 71 1.52 -11.54 -6.25
C ILE A 71 2.97 -11.05 -6.11
N ASP A 72 3.25 -9.89 -6.70
CA ASP A 72 4.51 -9.16 -6.58
C ASP A 72 4.35 -8.07 -5.51
N GLY A 73 5.19 -8.12 -4.48
CA GLY A 73 5.19 -7.14 -3.39
C GLY A 73 5.58 -5.74 -3.82
N GLY A 74 6.14 -5.54 -5.02
CA GLY A 74 6.45 -4.21 -5.56
C GLY A 74 7.48 -3.39 -4.76
N GLY A 75 8.07 -3.99 -3.71
CA GLY A 75 8.99 -3.33 -2.78
C GLY A 75 8.33 -2.72 -1.53
N PHE A 76 7.07 -3.06 -1.24
CA PHE A 76 6.29 -2.53 -0.11
C PHE A 76 6.13 -3.46 1.09
#